data_AF-X8JBX7-F1
#
_entry.id   AF-X8JBX7-F1
#
_cell.length_a   1.000
_cell.length_b   1.000
_cell.length_c   1.000
_cell.angle_alpha   90.00
_cell.angle_beta   90.00
_cell.angle_gamma   90.00
#
_symmetry.space_group_name_H-M   'P 1'
#
loop_
_entity.id
_entity.type
_entity.pdbx_description
1 polymer ?
#
loop_
_entity_poly.entity_id
_entity_poly.type
_entity_poly.pdbx_seq_one_letter_code
_entity_poly.pdbx_strand_id
1 'polypeptide(L)'
;MATIKIIFCSPERLASAEMVDLLSNKALQGSLDLVVIDEVHLVPAWGGDGSGLAFWSAFKAVRNLRSLLGSQTVFLALTATLLPGLPTRTVLKQLGFEGPKFAFMKRDCSRPNLHLTLRKEFRCGIPRINT
;
A
#
# COMPACT_ATOMS: atom_id res chain seq x y z
N MET A 1 8.76 26.18 -17.43
CA MET A 1 8.25 24.80 -17.61
C MET A 1 7.75 24.30 -16.26
N ALA A 2 6.60 23.63 -16.20
CA ALA A 2 6.06 23.08 -14.95
C ALA A 2 6.85 21.83 -14.54
N THR A 3 7.26 21.76 -13.28
CA THR A 3 7.98 20.60 -12.72
C THR A 3 6.98 19.66 -12.05
N ILE A 4 6.90 18.42 -12.51
CA ILE A 4 6.11 17.37 -11.86
C ILE A 4 6.83 16.95 -10.58
N LYS A 5 6.12 16.90 -9.46
CA LYS A 5 6.67 16.53 -8.15
C LYS A 5 6.19 15.18 -7.64
N ILE A 6 4.98 14.76 -8.03
CA ILE A 6 4.36 13.53 -7.56
C ILE A 6 3.68 12.85 -8.74
N ILE A 7 3.84 11.53 -8.82
CA ILE A 7 3.18 10.68 -9.81
C ILE A 7 2.44 9.59 -9.05
N PHE A 8 1.12 9.50 -9.26
CA PHE A 8 0.32 8.39 -8.76
C PHE A 8 0.28 7.29 -9.81
N CYS A 9 0.38 6.05 -9.35
CA CYS A 9 0.36 4.88 -10.23
C CYS A 9 -0.39 3.75 -9.52
N SER A 10 -1.22 3.03 -10.26
CA SER A 10 -1.82 1.80 -9.75
C SER A 10 -0.81 0.64 -9.81
N PRO A 11 -0.97 -0.41 -9.00
CA PRO A 11 -0.09 -1.57 -9.03
C PRO A 11 -0.02 -2.25 -10.41
N GLU A 12 -1.13 -2.29 -11.15
CA GLU A 12 -1.21 -2.88 -12.48
C GLU A 12 -0.40 -2.08 -13.50
N ARG A 13 -0.46 -0.74 -13.42
CA ARG A 13 0.31 0.15 -14.30
C ARG A 13 1.80 0.12 -13.96
N LEU A 14 2.15 -0.17 -12.71
CA LEU A 14 3.54 -0.34 -12.27
C LEU A 14 4.24 -1.54 -12.92
N ALA A 15 3.47 -2.57 -13.27
CA ALA A 15 3.96 -3.77 -13.95
C ALA A 15 4.00 -3.62 -15.48
N SER A 16 3.55 -2.50 -16.05
CA SER A 16 3.52 -2.30 -17.49
C SER A 16 4.91 -2.01 -18.06
N ALA A 17 5.17 -2.44 -19.29
CA ALA A 17 6.45 -2.23 -19.95
C ALA A 17 6.81 -0.74 -20.04
N GLU A 18 5.83 0.12 -20.32
CA GLU A 18 6.04 1.57 -20.44
C GLU A 18 6.49 2.19 -19.11
N MET A 19 5.97 1.68 -17.99
CA MET A 19 6.38 2.16 -16.67
C MET A 19 7.78 1.67 -16.31
N VAL A 20 8.11 0.43 -16.65
CA VAL A 20 9.47 -0.10 -16.48
C VAL A 20 10.48 0.68 -17.32
N ASP A 21 10.16 1.01 -18.56
CA ASP A 21 11.01 1.82 -19.45
C ASP A 21 11.20 3.24 -18.89
N LEU A 22 10.12 3.85 -18.40
CA LEU A 22 10.16 5.16 -17.76
C LEU A 22 11.07 5.14 -16.52
N LEU A 23 10.93 4.13 -15.66
CA LEU A 23 11.72 3.96 -14.43
C LEU A 23 13.17 3.54 -14.70
N SER A 24 13.46 3.01 -15.89
CA SER A 24 14.81 2.70 -16.36
C SER A 24 15.55 3.94 -16.89
N ASN A 25 14.83 5.04 -17.16
CA ASN A 25 15.42 6.29 -17.62
C ASN A 25 16.34 6.90 -16.55
N LYS A 26 17.62 7.11 -16.88
CA LYS A 26 18.64 7.60 -15.96
C LYS A 26 18.36 9.01 -15.43
N ALA A 27 17.75 9.88 -16.24
CA ALA A 27 17.38 11.22 -15.78
C ALA A 27 16.30 11.14 -14.71
N LEU A 28 15.31 10.25 -14.88
CA LEU A 28 14.28 10.03 -13.87
C LEU A 28 14.88 9.42 -12.60
N GLN A 29 15.69 8.37 -12.72
CA GLN A 29 16.36 7.73 -11.57
C GLN A 29 17.18 8.73 -10.75
N GLY A 30 17.89 9.66 -11.41
CA GLY A 30 18.67 10.70 -10.74
C GLY A 30 17.83 11.78 -10.05
N SER A 31 16.52 11.84 -10.33
CA SER A 31 15.57 12.79 -9.75
C SER A 31 14.52 12.15 -8.83
N LEU A 32 14.52 10.82 -8.70
CA LEU A 32 13.51 10.08 -7.94
C LEU A 32 13.99 9.82 -6.50
N ASP A 33 13.58 10.72 -5.61
CA ASP A 33 13.99 10.68 -4.20
C ASP A 33 13.19 9.67 -3.36
N LEU A 34 11.91 9.47 -3.69
CA LEU A 34 10.97 8.74 -2.83
C LEU A 34 9.97 7.91 -3.63
N VAL A 35 9.81 6.65 -3.22
CA VAL A 35 8.73 5.75 -3.64
C VAL A 35 7.81 5.49 -2.45
N VAL A 36 6.52 5.77 -2.63
CA VAL A 36 5.50 5.52 -1.60
C VAL A 36 4.62 4.35 -2.02
N ILE A 37 4.46 3.38 -1.13
CA ILE A 37 3.54 2.25 -1.28
C ILE A 37 2.41 2.47 -0.28
N ASP A 38 1.27 2.90 -0.77
CA ASP A 38 0.08 3.04 0.05
C ASP A 38 -0.64 1.70 0.21
N GLU A 39 -1.41 1.57 1.29
CA GLU A 39 -2.18 0.37 1.64
C GLU A 39 -1.38 -0.94 1.61
N VAL A 40 -0.17 -0.90 2.18
CA VAL A 40 0.77 -2.02 2.16
C VAL A 40 0.24 -3.30 2.82
N HIS A 41 -0.83 -3.20 3.61
CA HIS A 41 -1.49 -4.35 4.22
C HIS A 41 -2.15 -5.29 3.21
N LEU A 42 -2.32 -4.86 1.97
CA LEU A 42 -2.88 -5.66 0.89
C LEU A 42 -1.88 -6.68 0.33
N VAL A 43 -0.58 -6.46 0.56
CA VAL A 43 0.52 -7.32 0.11
C VAL A 43 0.34 -8.81 0.49
N PRO A 44 -0.01 -9.19 1.74
CA PRO A 44 -0.18 -10.59 2.11
C PRO A 44 -1.49 -11.21 1.60
N ALA A 45 -2.58 -10.43 1.55
CA ALA A 45 -3.90 -10.89 1.12
C ALA A 45 -3.92 -11.25 -0.37
N TRP A 46 -3.08 -10.60 -1.17
CA TRP A 46 -2.97 -10.85 -2.61
C TRP A 46 -2.13 -12.09 -2.95
N GLY A 47 -1.69 -12.84 -1.94
CA GLY A 47 -0.94 -14.08 -2.07
C GLY A 47 -1.79 -15.36 -2.04
N GLY A 48 -3.12 -15.29 -1.88
CA GLY A 48 -3.92 -16.49 -1.60
C GLY A 48 -5.36 -16.46 -2.11
N ASP A 49 -5.58 -16.96 -3.31
CA ASP A 49 -6.81 -17.70 -3.66
C ASP A 49 -6.57 -18.90 -4.62
N GLY A 50 -5.31 -19.22 -4.95
CA GLY A 50 -4.99 -20.34 -5.85
C GLY A 50 -5.31 -20.09 -7.33
N SER A 51 -5.81 -18.91 -7.71
CA SER A 51 -6.05 -18.53 -9.12
C SER A 51 -4.83 -17.90 -9.81
N GLY A 52 -3.82 -17.50 -9.04
CA GLY A 52 -2.39 -17.48 -9.41
C GLY A 52 -1.90 -16.55 -10.54
N LEU A 53 -2.74 -15.88 -11.32
CA LEU A 53 -2.29 -15.40 -12.64
C LEU A 53 -2.30 -13.88 -12.87
N ALA A 54 -2.96 -13.04 -12.06
CA ALA A 54 -3.04 -11.61 -12.39
C ALA A 54 -2.29 -10.67 -11.42
N PHE A 55 -2.26 -10.96 -10.11
CA PHE A 55 -1.98 -9.91 -9.12
C PHE A 55 -0.60 -9.98 -8.44
N TRP A 56 0.07 -11.14 -8.53
CA TRP A 56 1.45 -11.32 -8.08
C TRP A 56 2.47 -10.49 -8.90
N SER A 57 2.11 -10.06 -10.11
CA SER A 57 2.98 -9.30 -11.02
C SER A 57 3.33 -7.92 -10.46
N ALA A 58 2.35 -7.23 -9.86
CA ALA A 58 2.50 -5.86 -9.38
C ALA A 58 3.41 -5.73 -8.15
N PHE A 59 3.35 -6.66 -7.18
CA PHE A 59 4.24 -6.61 -6.01
C PHE A 59 5.60 -7.27 -6.23
N LYS A 60 5.72 -8.25 -7.15
CA LYS A 60 7.02 -8.60 -7.73
C LYS A 60 7.66 -7.35 -8.35
N ALA A 61 6.87 -6.52 -9.04
CA ALA A 61 7.37 -5.26 -9.57
C ALA A 61 7.93 -4.38 -8.45
N VAL A 62 7.28 -4.23 -7.29
CA VAL A 62 7.82 -3.42 -6.17
C VAL A 62 9.17 -3.91 -5.65
N ARG A 63 9.38 -5.22 -5.49
CA ARG A 63 10.71 -5.73 -5.12
C ARG A 63 11.72 -5.49 -6.26
N ASN A 64 11.29 -5.66 -7.50
CA ASN A 64 12.10 -5.34 -8.68
C ASN A 64 12.38 -3.83 -8.80
N LEU A 65 11.51 -2.96 -8.29
CA LEU A 65 11.72 -1.51 -8.26
C LEU A 65 12.88 -1.18 -7.37
N ARG A 66 13.05 -1.85 -6.22
CA ARG A 66 14.23 -1.64 -5.38
C ARG A 66 15.53 -2.06 -6.05
N SER A 67 15.50 -3.06 -6.93
CA SER A 67 16.68 -3.42 -7.73
C SER A 67 16.88 -2.52 -8.95
N LEU A 68 15.80 -1.97 -9.50
CA LEU A 68 15.82 -1.09 -10.66
C LEU A 68 16.24 0.33 -10.29
N LEU A 69 15.73 0.81 -9.17
CA LEU A 69 16.00 2.11 -8.59
C LEU A 69 17.26 2.00 -7.73
N GLY A 70 18.15 2.97 -7.85
CA GLY A 70 19.43 2.96 -7.14
C GLY A 70 19.26 3.05 -5.62
N SER A 71 20.34 2.80 -4.88
CA SER A 71 20.39 2.86 -3.41
C SER A 71 20.09 4.23 -2.80
N GLN A 72 19.95 5.27 -3.64
CA GLN A 72 19.63 6.64 -3.24
C GLN A 72 18.12 6.84 -3.01
N THR A 73 17.27 6.05 -3.68
CA THR A 73 15.82 6.21 -3.58
C THR A 73 15.29 5.66 -2.25
N VAL A 74 14.58 6.50 -1.50
CA VAL A 74 13.90 6.11 -0.25
C VAL A 74 12.59 5.41 -0.57
N PHE A 75 12.25 4.39 0.21
CA PHE A 75 10.97 3.69 0.11
C PHE A 75 10.19 3.86 1.41
N LEU A 76 8.94 4.29 1.27
CA LEU A 76 8.00 4.48 2.38
C LEU A 76 6.79 3.59 2.14
N ALA A 77 6.42 2.78 3.12
CA ALA A 77 5.21 1.98 3.08
C ALA A 77 4.23 2.43 4.16
N LEU A 78 2.97 2.62 3.79
CA LEU A 78 1.93 3.19 4.63
C LEU A 78 0.76 2.20 4.76
N THR A 79 0.17 2.14 5.96
CA THR A 79 -1.04 1.36 6.24
C THR A 79 -1.62 1.76 7.60
N ALA A 80 -2.95 1.70 7.72
CA ALA A 80 -3.66 1.82 8.98
C ALA A 80 -4.08 0.48 9.60
N THR A 81 -4.16 -0.59 8.81
CA THR A 81 -4.90 -1.83 9.17
C THR A 81 -4.01 -3.07 9.30
N LEU A 82 -2.69 -2.92 9.20
CA LEU A 82 -1.77 -4.06 9.25
C LEU A 82 -1.73 -4.70 10.65
N LEU A 83 -2.14 -5.97 10.71
CA LEU A 83 -2.10 -6.76 11.93
C LEU A 83 -0.65 -7.02 12.39
N PRO A 84 -0.38 -6.92 13.71
CA PRO A 84 0.93 -7.25 14.26
C PRO A 84 1.26 -8.73 14.09
N GLY A 85 2.54 -9.09 14.23
CA GLY A 85 2.99 -10.48 14.16
C GLY A 85 3.29 -10.94 12.73
N LEU A 86 2.76 -12.10 12.35
CA LEU A 86 3.08 -12.73 11.06
C LEU A 86 2.74 -11.85 9.85
N PRO A 87 1.56 -11.19 9.75
CA PRO A 87 1.25 -10.34 8.60
C PRO A 87 2.25 -9.20 8.42
N THR A 88 2.62 -8.51 9.51
CA THR A 88 3.65 -7.47 9.48
C THR A 88 4.99 -8.02 8.98
N ARG A 89 5.45 -9.15 9.52
CA ARG A 89 6.73 -9.77 9.13
C ARG A 89 6.75 -10.16 7.65
N THR A 90 5.63 -10.66 7.13
CA THR A 90 5.48 -11.02 5.71
C THR A 90 5.64 -9.80 4.81
N VAL A 91 4.94 -8.70 5.13
CA VAL A 91 5.05 -7.44 4.37
C VAL A 91 6.49 -6.92 4.36
N LEU A 92 7.12 -6.82 5.54
CA LEU A 92 8.48 -6.31 5.66
C LEU A 92 9.47 -7.15 4.84
N LYS A 93 9.36 -8.48 4.91
CA LYS A 93 10.19 -9.40 4.14
C LYS A 93 9.97 -9.27 2.64
N GLN A 94 8.72 -9.24 2.18
CA GLN A 94 8.40 -9.17 0.75
C GLN A 94 8.86 -7.86 0.11
N LEU A 95 8.83 -6.76 0.86
CA LEU A 95 9.27 -5.45 0.42
C LEU A 95 10.75 -5.16 0.70
N GLY A 96 11.50 -6.08 1.31
CA GLY A 96 12.91 -5.89 1.62
C GLY A 96 13.16 -4.76 2.64
N PHE A 97 12.23 -4.54 3.57
CA PHE A 97 12.40 -3.59 4.66
C PHE A 97 13.18 -4.25 5.80
N GLU A 98 14.51 -4.14 5.73
CA GLU A 98 15.44 -4.72 6.69
C GLU A 98 16.72 -3.89 6.82
N GLY A 99 17.56 -4.24 7.79
CA GLY A 99 18.88 -3.62 7.99
C GLY A 99 18.87 -2.31 8.79
N PRO A 100 20.05 -1.68 8.95
CA PRO A 100 20.25 -0.58 9.90
C PRO A 100 19.62 0.75 9.47
N LYS A 101 19.29 0.91 8.18
CA LYS A 101 18.63 2.11 7.64
C LYS A 101 17.11 2.03 7.66
N PHE A 102 16.55 0.89 8.07
CA PHE A 102 15.11 0.69 8.13
C PHE A 102 14.53 1.22 9.45
N ALA A 103 13.46 2.00 9.34
CA ALA A 103 12.69 2.47 10.49
C ALA A 103 11.25 1.95 10.42
N PHE A 104 10.78 1.34 11.50
CA PHE A 104 9.39 0.91 11.68
C PHE A 104 8.70 1.82 12.69
N MET A 105 7.58 2.42 12.30
CA MET A 105 6.78 3.27 13.18
C MET A 105 5.34 2.77 13.21
N LYS A 106 4.82 2.51 14.42
CA LYS A 106 3.41 2.19 14.66
C LYS A 106 2.85 3.16 15.69
N ARG A 107 1.73 3.80 15.35
CA ARG A 107 0.99 4.71 16.25
C ARG A 107 -0.27 4.04 16.75
N ASP A 108 -0.81 4.54 17.87
CA ASP A 108 -2.15 4.17 18.31
C ASP A 108 -3.23 4.77 17.40
N CYS A 109 -4.43 4.20 17.45
CA CYS A 109 -5.61 4.72 16.77
C CYS A 109 -6.53 5.48 17.73
N SER A 110 -6.00 5.95 18.88
CA SER A 110 -6.80 6.63 19.90
C SER A 110 -7.35 7.94 19.35
N ARG A 111 -8.65 8.15 19.53
CA ARG A 111 -9.35 9.38 19.13
C ARG A 111 -10.00 9.98 20.38
N PRO A 112 -9.24 10.72 21.21
CA PRO A 112 -9.78 11.29 22.46
C PRO A 112 -10.93 12.28 22.20
N ASN A 113 -11.04 12.78 20.97
CA ASN A 113 -12.11 13.65 20.51
C ASN A 113 -13.33 12.92 19.94
N LEU A 114 -13.37 11.58 19.97
CA LEU A 114 -14.48 10.77 19.46
C LEU A 114 -15.42 10.35 20.59
N HIS A 115 -16.67 10.83 20.57
CA HIS A 115 -17.72 10.38 21.48
C HIS A 115 -18.57 9.30 20.80
N LEU A 116 -18.46 8.05 21.27
CA LEU A 116 -19.26 6.93 20.78
C LEU A 116 -20.55 6.81 21.60
N THR A 117 -21.70 6.96 20.96
CA THR A 117 -23.01 6.79 21.60
C THR A 117 -23.73 5.57 21.02
N LEU A 118 -24.14 4.64 21.89
CA LEU A 118 -25.01 3.53 21.53
C LEU A 118 -26.45 3.90 21.87
N ARG A 119 -27.37 3.81 20.90
CA ARG A 119 -28.81 4.01 21.12
C ARG A 119 -29.57 2.79 20.63
N LYS A 120 -30.56 2.36 21.41
CA LYS A 120 -31.50 1.31 20.96
C LYS A 120 -32.38 1.91 19.87
N GLU A 121 -32.32 1.33 18.67
CA GLU A 121 -33.28 1.64 17.62
C GLU A 121 -34.61 0.99 17.97
N PHE A 122 -35.62 1.80 18.26
CA PHE A 122 -36.99 1.32 18.35
C PHE A 122 -37.57 1.37 16.95
N ARG A 123 -37.62 0.21 16.27
CA ARG A 123 -38.43 0.09 15.05
C ARG A 123 -39.90 0.27 15.46
N CYS A 124 -40.45 1.45 15.19
CA CYS A 124 -41.89 1.62 15.19
C CYS A 124 -42.43 0.72 14.07
N GLY A 125 -43.12 -0.35 14.43
CA GLY A 125 -43.79 -1.20 13.46
C GLY A 125 -44.81 -0.37 12.71
N ILE A 126 -44.51 0.03 11.48
CA ILE A 126 -45.53 0.46 10.54
C ILE A 126 -46.30 -0.81 10.21
N PRO A 127 -47.58 -0.96 10.62
CA PRO A 127 -48.36 -2.10 10.16
C PRO A 127 -48.42 -2.04 8.64
N ARG A 128 -48.04 -3.13 7.97
CA ARG A 128 -48.26 -3.26 6.53
C ARG A 128 -49.77 -3.16 6.30
N ILE A 129 -50.21 -2.08 5.68
CA ILE A 129 -51.57 -1.98 5.15
C ILE A 129 -51.60 -2.97 3.98
N ASN A 130 -52.26 -4.11 4.17
CA ASN A 130 -52.58 -5.02 3.08
C ASN A 130 -53.61 -4.31 2.20
N THR A 131 -53.15 -3.81 1.05
CA THR A 131 -54.02 -3.50 -0.10
C THR A 131 -54.35 -4.76 -0.86
#